data_AF-A0A0Q7MSD6-F1
#
_entry.id   AF-A0A0Q7MSD6-F1
#
_cell.length_a   1.000
_cell.length_b   1.000
_cell.length_c   1.000
_cell.angle_alpha   90.00
_cell.angle_beta   90.00
_cell.angle_gamma   90.00
#
_symmetry.space_group_name_H-M   'P 1'
#
loop_
_entity.id
_entity.type
_entity.pdbx_description
1 polymer ?
#
loop_
_entity_poly.entity_id
_entity_poly.type
_entity_poly.pdbx_seq_one_letter_code
_entity_poly.pdbx_strand_id
1 'polypeptide(L)' 'MVVRPQWEWRFDGADGSVLDRPVSPVFTTQYDAEQWLGEHWRTLAAQGVHAVGLLHEGTQATPTLTLPLI' A
#
# COMPACT_ATOMS: atom_id res chain seq x y z
N MET A 1 -17.44 -16.94 -11.18
CA MET A 1 -16.07 -16.55 -10.78
C MET A 1 -16.21 -15.45 -9.75
N VAL A 2 -16.01 -15.76 -8.47
CA VAL A 2 -16.00 -14.72 -7.42
C VAL A 2 -14.76 -13.90 -7.65
N VAL A 3 -14.93 -12.64 -8.07
CA VAL A 3 -13.81 -11.69 -8.09
C VAL A 3 -13.52 -11.39 -6.63
N ARG A 4 -12.43 -11.95 -6.11
CA ARG A 4 -12.01 -11.66 -4.74
C ARG A 4 -11.32 -10.30 -4.80
N PRO A 5 -11.59 -9.40 -3.84
CA PRO A 5 -10.77 -8.21 -3.64
C PRO A 5 -9.31 -8.68 -3.57
N GLN A 6 -8.51 -8.33 -4.58
CA GLN A 6 -7.25 -9.01 -4.82
C GLN A 6 -6.05 -8.10 -4.58
N TRP A 7 -6.11 -6.80 -4.85
CA TRP A 7 -4.95 -5.92 -4.66
C TRP A 7 -5.15 -4.95 -3.50
N GLU A 8 -4.21 -4.91 -2.55
CA GLU A 8 -4.24 -3.97 -1.43
C GLU A 8 -2.82 -3.53 -1.05
N TRP A 9 -2.67 -2.33 -0.49
CA TRP A 9 -1.40 -1.88 0.07
C TRP A 9 -1.31 -2.18 1.55
N ARG A 10 -0.21 -2.84 1.93
CA ARG A 10 0.26 -2.90 3.31
C ARG A 10 1.17 -1.71 3.57
N PHE A 11 1.02 -1.08 4.73
CA PHE A 11 1.83 0.05 5.15
C PHE A 11 2.67 -0.27 6.36
N ASP A 12 3.89 0.24 6.36
CA ASP A 12 4.89 0.02 7.38
C ASP A 12 5.44 1.38 7.83
N GLY A 13 5.54 1.57 9.15
CA GLY A 13 6.07 2.77 9.78
C GLY A 13 7.60 2.83 9.68
N ALA A 14 8.16 3.98 10.07
CA ALA A 14 9.61 4.18 10.06
C ALA A 14 10.38 3.23 11.00
N ASP A 15 9.72 2.69 12.01
CA ASP A 15 10.27 1.69 12.93
C ASP A 15 10.15 0.24 12.41
N GLY A 16 9.56 0.05 11.23
CA GLY A 16 9.33 -1.27 10.64
C GLY A 16 8.08 -1.99 11.16
N SER A 17 7.28 -1.34 12.01
CA SER A 17 5.99 -1.87 12.43
C SER A 17 4.93 -1.72 11.34
N VAL A 18 4.07 -2.72 11.23
CA VAL A 18 2.89 -2.66 10.36
C VAL A 18 1.92 -1.62 10.92
N LEU A 19 1.53 -0.68 10.08
CA LEU A 19 0.55 0.33 10.43
C LEU A 19 -0.86 -0.20 10.14
N ASP A 20 -1.73 -0.19 11.14
CA ASP A 20 -3.16 -0.46 10.99
C ASP A 20 -3.89 0.71 10.30
N ARG A 21 -3.30 1.91 10.35
CA ARG A 21 -3.82 3.12 9.71
C ARG A 21 -2.68 3.95 9.11
N PRO A 22 -2.86 4.58 7.92
CA PRO A 22 -4.03 4.54 7.02
C PRO A 22 -4.36 3.14 6.50
N VAL A 23 -5.60 2.90 6.05
CA VAL A 23 -6.00 1.61 5.44
C VAL A 23 -6.09 1.81 3.92
N SER A 24 -5.52 0.90 3.15
CA SER A 24 -5.63 0.91 1.70
C SER A 24 -7.04 0.48 1.28
N PRO A 25 -7.65 1.12 0.27
CA PRO A 25 -8.75 0.51 -0.42
C PRO A 25 -8.29 -0.78 -1.13
N VAL A 26 -9.25 -1.62 -1.49
CA VAL A 26 -8.98 -2.81 -2.29
C VAL A 26 -9.25 -2.51 -3.76
N PHE A 27 -8.32 -2.92 -4.61
CA PHE A 27 -8.35 -2.70 -6.04
C PHE A 27 -8.57 -4.00 -6.81
N THR A 28 -9.13 -3.86 -8.01
CA THR A 28 -9.38 -4.99 -8.93
C THR A 28 -8.20 -5.24 -9.87
N THR A 29 -7.28 -4.29 -10.02
CA THR A 29 -6.08 -4.45 -10.86
C THR A 29 -4.87 -3.83 -10.17
N GLN A 30 -3.67 -4.33 -10.49
CA GLN A 30 -2.40 -3.76 -10.03
C GLN A 30 -2.27 -2.29 -10.45
N TYR A 31 -2.60 -1.98 -11.70
CA TYR A 31 -2.47 -0.63 -12.24
C TYR A 31 -3.25 0.40 -11.43
N ASP A 32 -4.51 0.09 -11.06
CA ASP A 32 -5.35 0.96 -10.23
C ASP A 32 -4.74 1.19 -8.83
N ALA A 33 -4.18 0.13 -8.23
CA ALA A 33 -3.47 0.22 -6.96
C ALA A 33 -2.23 1.12 -7.05
N GLU A 34 -1.45 0.99 -8.13
CA GLU A 34 -0.25 1.79 -8.38
C GLU A 34 -0.58 3.25 -8.66
N GLN A 35 -1.64 3.53 -9.44
CA GLN A 35 -2.12 4.89 -9.65
C GLN A 35 -2.55 5.53 -8.32
N TRP A 36 -3.33 4.82 -7.51
CA TRP A 36 -3.76 5.32 -6.19
C TRP A 36 -2.57 5.67 -5.29
N LEU A 37 -1.55 4.81 -5.24
CA LEU A 37 -0.34 5.10 -4.45
C LEU A 37 0.38 6.35 -4.97
N GLY A 38 0.50 6.50 -6.30
CA GLY A 38 1.08 7.68 -6.93
C GLY A 38 0.38 9.00 -6.59
N GLU A 39 -0.92 8.95 -6.31
CA GLU A 39 -1.71 10.11 -5.87
C GLU A 39 -1.62 10.34 -4.35
N HIS A 40 -1.59 9.27 -3.56
CA HIS A 40 -1.75 9.35 -2.09
C HIS A 40 -0.43 9.28 -1.31
N TRP A 41 0.71 8.95 -1.93
CA TRP A 41 1.98 8.74 -1.22
C TRP A 41 2.40 9.91 -0.34
N ARG A 42 2.13 11.16 -0.73
CA ARG A 42 2.47 12.35 0.07
C ARG A 42 1.67 12.36 1.37
N THR A 43 0.38 12.11 1.27
CA THR A 43 -0.50 12.01 2.44
C THR A 43 -0.08 10.83 3.32
N LEU A 44 0.23 9.67 2.73
CA LEU A 44 0.71 8.50 3.47
C LEU A 44 2.00 8.82 4.23
N ALA A 45 2.98 9.45 3.57
CA ALA A 45 4.23 9.88 4.20
C ALA A 45 3.98 10.88 5.34
N ALA A 46 3.09 11.86 5.17
CA ALA A 46 2.68 12.78 6.23
C ALA A 46 1.97 12.08 7.41
N GLN A 47 1.35 10.93 7.17
CA GLN A 47 0.73 10.09 8.20
C GLN A 47 1.74 9.14 8.89
N GLY A 48 3.03 9.22 8.53
CA GLY A 48 4.08 8.39 9.12
C GLY A 48 4.33 7.05 8.41
N VAL A 49 3.71 6.82 7.25
CA VAL A 49 4.02 5.65 6.41
C VAL A 49 5.40 5.83 5.79
N HIS A 50 6.29 4.87 6.03
CA HIS A 50 7.65 4.88 5.51
C HIS A 50 7.85 3.88 4.37
N ALA A 51 7.16 2.74 4.43
CA ALA A 51 7.26 1.70 3.42
C ALA A 51 5.87 1.17 3.07
N VAL A 52 5.69 0.79 1.80
CA VAL A 52 4.44 0.25 1.26
C VAL A 52 4.71 -1.01 0.46
N GLY A 53 3.93 -2.06 0.70
CA GLY A 53 4.02 -3.33 -0.02
C GLY A 53 2.70 -3.66 -0.71
N LEU A 54 2.74 -3.95 -2.01
CA LEU A 54 1.54 -4.37 -2.73
C LEU A 54 1.27 -5.85 -2.47
N LEU A 55 0.10 -6.16 -1.96
CA LEU A 55 -0.39 -7.51 -1.74
C LEU A 55 -1.39 -7.88 -2.82
N HIS A 56 -1.24 -9.09 -3.36
CA HIS A 56 -2.20 -9.79 -4.22
C HIS A 56 -2.75 -11.00 -3.47
N GLU A 57 -4.03 -10.96 -3.09
CA GLU A 57 -4.72 -11.98 -2.28
C GLU A 57 -3.96 -12.33 -0.99
N GLY A 58 -3.42 -11.31 -0.31
CA GLY A 58 -2.63 -11.45 0.91
C GLY A 58 -1.17 -11.88 0.71
N THR A 59 -0.72 -12.06 -0.54
CA THR A 59 0.67 -12.40 -0.89
C THR A 59 1.39 -11.21 -1.48
N GLN A 60 2.63 -10.92 -1.08
CA GLN A 60 3.38 -9.81 -1.65
C GLN A 60 3.66 -10.02 -3.15
N ALA A 61 3.17 -9.08 -3.96
CA ALA A 61 3.25 -9.14 -5.41
C ALA A 61 4.43 -8.33 -5.99
N THR A 62 4.77 -7.21 -5.35
CA THR A 62 5.89 -6.33 -5.76
C THR A 62 6.86 -6.11 -4.61
N PRO A 63 8.13 -5.72 -4.89
CA PRO A 63 9.05 -5.30 -3.85
C PRO A 63 8.48 -4.10 -3.07
N THR A 64 8.74 -4.08 -1.77
CA THR A 64 8.36 -2.97 -0.89
C THR A 64 8.98 -1.67 -1.38
N LEU A 65 8.15 -0.64 -1.53
CA LEU A 65 8.54 0.70 -1.93
C LEU A 65 8.71 1.57 -0.71
N THR A 66 9.84 2.28 -0.60
CA THR A 66 10.08 3.24 0.46
C THR A 66 9.56 4.61 0.03
N LEU A 67 8.70 5.21 0.86
CA LEU A 67 8.22 6.57 0.66
C LEU A 67 9.26 7.56 1.22
N PRO A 68 9.47 8.70 0.54
CA PRO A 68 10.32 9.75 1.08
C PRO A 68 9.67 10.32 2.35
N LEU A 69 10.50 10.54 3.37
CA LEU A 69 10.09 11.25 4.59
C LEU A 69 9.87 12.72 4.21
N ILE A 70 8.68 13.25 4.55
CA ILE A 70 8.30 14.64 4.34
C ILE A 70 8.01 15.35 5.66
#